data_AF-A0A8J8JYU3-F1
#
_entry.id   AF-A0A8J8JYU3-F1
#
_cell.length_a   1.000
_cell.length_b   1.000
_cell.length_c   1.000
_cell.angle_alpha   90.00
_cell.angle_beta   90.00
_cell.angle_gamma   90.00
#
_symmetry.space_group_name_H-M   'P 1'
#
loop_
_entity.id
_entity.type
_entity.pdbx_description
1 polymer ?
#
loop_
_entity_poly.entity_id
_entity_poly.type
_entity_poly.pdbx_seq_one_letter_code
_entity_poly.pdbx_strand_id
1 'polypeptide(L)'
;MAVALENPKLKQELLSDLPPSAITIYKIVIGNGPITSREIVEMCSLAPRTVRHGLKLLVRAGLIQKLPHLLDMRSCKFYVD
;
A
#
# COMPACT_ATOMS: atom_id res chain seq x y z
N MET A 1 -8.21 19.12 0.59
CA MET A 1 -8.87 17.85 0.96
C MET A 1 -7.85 16.99 1.69
N ALA A 2 -7.43 17.44 2.88
CA ALA A 2 -6.26 16.92 3.59
C ALA A 2 -6.56 16.90 5.11
N VAL A 3 -7.63 16.24 5.52
CA VAL A 3 -7.90 15.95 6.93
C VAL A 3 -8.65 14.62 6.98
N ALA A 4 -7.91 13.52 7.05
CA ALA A 4 -8.48 12.21 7.37
C ALA A 4 -7.50 11.26 8.10
N LEU A 5 -6.26 11.69 8.38
CA LEU A 5 -5.21 10.77 8.82
C LEU A 5 -5.09 10.56 10.34
N GLU A 6 -5.95 11.16 11.17
CA GLU A 6 -5.84 11.03 12.64
C GLU A 6 -6.91 10.17 13.32
N ASN A 7 -7.81 9.52 12.57
CA ASN A 7 -8.86 8.70 13.19
C ASN A 7 -8.62 7.19 12.99
N PRO A 8 -8.19 6.45 14.03
CA PRO A 8 -7.94 5.01 13.92
C PRO A 8 -9.20 4.21 13.57
N LYS A 9 -10.40 4.74 13.88
CA LYS A 9 -11.68 4.10 13.56
C LYS A 9 -11.98 4.08 12.05
N LEU A 10 -11.75 5.20 11.36
CA LEU A 10 -11.94 5.29 9.90
C LEU A 10 -10.98 4.35 9.16
N LYS A 11 -9.77 4.17 9.68
CA LYS A 11 -8.77 3.26 9.11
C LYS A 11 -9.20 1.80 9.23
N GLN A 12 -9.88 1.42 10.32
CA GLN A 12 -10.45 0.09 10.51
C GLN A 12 -11.64 -0.18 9.58
N GLU A 13 -12.55 0.77 9.41
CA GLU A 13 -13.70 0.65 8.49
C GLU A 13 -13.25 0.51 7.03
N LEU A 14 -12.27 1.32 6.61
CA LEU A 14 -11.66 1.21 5.28
C LEU A 14 -10.94 -0.14 5.10
N LEU A 15 -10.31 -0.68 6.14
CA LEU A 15 -9.69 -2.00 6.07
C LEU A 15 -10.72 -3.13 5.96
N SER A 16 -11.90 -3.00 6.58
CA SER A 16 -12.96 -4.03 6.50
C SER A 16 -13.62 -4.10 5.11
N ASP A 17 -13.67 -3.00 4.38
CA ASP A 17 -14.20 -2.97 3.01
C ASP A 17 -13.20 -3.44 1.95
N LEU A 18 -11.93 -3.59 2.33
CA LEU A 18 -10.86 -3.96 1.41
C LEU A 18 -10.74 -5.48 1.26
N PRO A 19 -10.39 -5.99 0.06
CA PRO A 19 -10.16 -7.41 -0.13
C PRO A 19 -9.00 -7.90 0.75
N PRO A 20 -9.03 -9.17 1.18
CA PRO A 20 -8.03 -9.72 2.11
C PRO A 20 -6.60 -9.63 1.57
N SER A 21 -6.43 -9.72 0.24
CA SER A 21 -5.14 -9.51 -0.43
C SER A 21 -4.57 -8.11 -0.21
N ALA A 22 -5.41 -7.06 -0.24
CA ALA A 22 -5.00 -5.69 0.00
C ALA A 22 -4.60 -5.45 1.47
N ILE A 23 -5.33 -6.07 2.41
CA ILE A 23 -4.99 -6.00 3.84
C ILE A 23 -3.60 -6.60 4.09
N THR A 24 -3.29 -7.75 3.49
CA THR A 24 -1.97 -8.38 3.61
C THR A 24 -0.87 -7.48 3.05
N ILE A 25 -1.08 -6.88 1.87
CA ILE A 25 -0.12 -5.95 1.27
C ILE A 25 0.10 -4.74 2.19
N TYR A 26 -0.96 -4.17 2.75
CA TYR A 26 -0.88 -3.05 3.68
C TYR A 26 -0.02 -3.38 4.91
N LYS A 27 -0.20 -4.57 5.50
CA LYS A 27 0.61 -5.04 6.63
C LYS A 27 2.09 -5.24 6.29
N ILE A 28 2.40 -5.59 5.05
CA ILE A 28 3.79 -5.70 4.60
C ILE A 28 4.42 -4.30 4.46
N VAL A 29 3.70 -3.35 3.86
CA VAL A 29 4.20 -1.98 3.65
C VAL A 29 4.44 -1.27 4.98
N ILE A 30 3.55 -1.40 5.95
CA ILE A 30 3.72 -0.76 7.27
C ILE A 30 4.93 -1.32 8.04
N GLY A 31 5.27 -2.59 7.86
CA GLY A 31 6.42 -3.22 8.53
C GLY A 31 7.77 -2.94 7.88
N ASN A 32 7.80 -2.74 6.56
CA ASN A 32 9.05 -2.56 5.81
C ASN A 32 9.36 -1.09 5.46
N GLY A 33 8.41 -0.18 5.60
CA GLY A 33 8.57 1.22 5.21
C GLY A 33 8.52 1.43 3.68
N PRO A 34 9.27 2.39 3.11
CA PRO A 34 9.22 2.71 1.69
C PRO A 34 9.73 1.58 0.80
N ILE A 35 8.81 0.83 0.21
CA ILE A 35 9.12 -0.41 -0.51
C ILE A 35 8.53 -0.42 -1.92
N THR A 36 9.22 -1.04 -2.87
CA THR A 36 8.78 -1.11 -4.26
C THR A 36 7.72 -2.18 -4.47
N SER A 37 6.92 -2.04 -5.53
CA SER A 37 5.96 -3.09 -5.91
C SER A 37 6.61 -4.44 -6.20
N ARG A 38 7.90 -4.46 -6.58
CA ARG A 38 8.63 -5.70 -6.86
C ARG A 38 8.98 -6.43 -5.57
N GLU A 39 9.54 -5.72 -4.60
CA GLU A 39 9.88 -6.29 -3.30
C GLU A 39 8.62 -6.80 -2.56
N ILE A 40 7.48 -6.10 -2.67
CA ILE A 40 6.21 -6.59 -2.13
C ILE A 40 5.80 -7.92 -2.78
N VAL A 41 6.01 -8.07 -4.10
CA VAL A 41 5.71 -9.33 -4.81
C VAL A 41 6.64 -10.45 -4.38
N GLU A 42 7.91 -10.15 -4.09
CA GLU A 42 8.88 -11.15 -3.64
C GLU A 42 8.59 -11.63 -2.21
N MET A 43 8.08 -10.75 -1.34
CA MET A 43 7.69 -11.11 0.03
C MET A 43 6.28 -11.69 0.16
N CYS A 44 5.42 -11.45 -0.82
CA CYS A 44 4.04 -11.89 -0.78
C CYS A 44 3.85 -13.11 -1.69
N SER A 45 3.18 -14.16 -1.21
CA SER A 45 2.81 -15.32 -2.05
C SER A 45 1.66 -15.03 -3.03
N LEU A 46 1.51 -13.78 -3.49
CA LEU A 46 0.46 -13.32 -4.40
C LEU A 46 1.03 -13.06 -5.79
N ALA A 47 0.17 -13.22 -6.81
CA ALA A 47 0.55 -12.89 -8.17
C ALA A 47 0.87 -11.38 -8.32
N PRO A 48 1.84 -10.99 -9.18
CA PRO A 48 2.21 -9.59 -9.39
C PRO A 48 1.04 -8.68 -9.79
N ARG A 49 0.07 -9.21 -10.54
CA ARG A 49 -1.14 -8.48 -10.93
C ARG A 49 -2.04 -8.17 -9.74
N THR A 50 -2.18 -9.11 -8.81
CA THR A 50 -2.96 -8.94 -7.58
C THR A 50 -2.31 -7.91 -6.68
N VAL A 51 -0.98 -7.94 -6.54
CA VAL A 51 -0.24 -6.93 -5.76
C VAL A 51 -0.43 -5.54 -6.35
N ARG A 52 -0.27 -5.37 -7.67
CA ARG A 52 -0.51 -4.08 -8.33
C ARG A 52 -1.95 -3.60 -8.16
N HIS A 53 -2.93 -4.51 -8.22
CA HIS A 53 -4.34 -4.14 -8.01
C HIS A 53 -4.61 -3.72 -6.56
N GLY A 54 -4.12 -4.49 -5.57
CA GLY A 54 -4.22 -4.15 -4.16
C GLY A 54 -3.56 -2.81 -3.82
N LEU A 55 -2.37 -2.55 -4.35
CA LEU A 55 -1.69 -1.26 -4.19
C LEU A 55 -2.49 -0.10 -4.79
N LYS A 56 -3.16 -0.29 -5.94
CA LYS A 56 -4.05 0.74 -6.50
C LYS A 56 -5.24 1.00 -5.59
N LEU A 57 -5.85 -0.04 -5.01
CA LEU A 57 -6.97 0.11 -4.08
C LEU A 57 -6.54 0.86 -2.81
N LEU A 58 -5.41 0.48 -2.23
CA LEU A 58 -4.86 1.11 -1.02
C LEU A 58 -4.52 2.58 -1.22
N VAL A 59 -3.93 2.92 -2.37
CA VAL A 59 -3.63 4.32 -2.73
C VAL A 59 -4.92 5.10 -2.97
N ARG A 60 -5.92 4.51 -3.63
CA ARG A 60 -7.22 5.15 -3.86
C ARG A 60 -7.98 5.38 -2.56
N ALA A 61 -7.84 4.46 -1.60
CA ALA A 61 -8.40 4.57 -0.26
C ALA A 61 -7.63 5.56 0.64
N GLY A 62 -6.49 6.11 0.18
CA GLY A 62 -5.66 7.04 0.96
C GLY A 62 -4.90 6.38 2.12
N LEU A 63 -4.79 5.06 2.14
CA LEU A 63 -4.12 4.30 3.20
C LEU A 63 -2.60 4.23 3.01
N ILE A 64 -2.13 4.38 1.77
CA ILE A 64 -0.71 4.29 1.38
C ILE A 64 -0.41 5.43 0.40
N GLN A 65 0.79 6.00 0.50
CA GLN A 65 1.31 7.00 -0.42
C GLN A 65 2.36 6.42 -1.39
N LYS A 66 2.56 7.11 -2.52
CA LYS A 66 3.58 6.79 -3.52
C LYS A 66 4.72 7.79 -3.44
N LEU A 67 5.94 7.29 -3.43
CA LEU A 67 7.17 8.06 -3.51
C LEU A 67 7.90 7.70 -4.82
N PRO A 68 8.39 8.68 -5.61
CA PRO A 68 9.28 8.38 -6.72
C PRO A 68 10.58 7.75 -6.20
N HIS A 69 11.09 6.74 -6.90
CA HIS A 69 12.36 6.15 -6.53
C HIS A 69 13.50 6.97 -7.14
N LEU A 70 14.35 7.58 -6.31
CA LEU A 70 15.41 8.50 -6.76
C LEU A 70 16.47 7.80 -7.63
N LEU A 71 16.75 6.52 -7.38
CA LEU A 71 17.74 5.75 -8.13
C LEU A 71 17.18 5.18 -9.44
N ASP A 72 15.87 5.00 -9.53
CA ASP A 72 15.20 4.53 -10.75
C ASP A 72 13.83 5.19 -10.89
N MET A 73 13.79 6.26 -11.66
CA MET A 73 12.59 7.06 -11.92
C MET A 73 11.45 6.29 -12.60
N ARG A 74 11.72 5.09 -13.16
CA ARG A 74 10.67 4.22 -13.73
C ARG A 74 9.91 3.45 -12.65
N SER A 75 10.43 3.44 -11.42
CA SER A 75 9.86 2.72 -10.28
C SER A 75 9.36 3.68 -9.20
N CYS A 76 8.42 3.18 -8.38
CA CYS A 76 7.87 3.92 -7.25
C CYS A 76 7.98 3.05 -6.00
N LYS A 77 8.23 3.72 -4.88
CA LYS A 77 8.13 3.16 -3.53
C LYS A 77 6.76 3.49 -2.95
N PHE A 78 6.28 2.62 -2.09
CA PHE A 78 5.01 2.73 -1.39
C PHE A 78 5.31 2.76 0.11
N TYR A 79 4.65 3.65 0.84
CA TYR A 79 4.82 3.78 2.28
C TYR A 79 3.52 4.22 2.94
N VAL A 80 3.38 3.92 4.23
CA VAL A 80 2.30 4.43 5.08
C VAL A 80 2.87 5.64 5.83
N ASP A 81 2.18 6.77 5.74
CA ASP A 81 2.43 7.97 6.56
C ASP A 81 1.75 7.83 7.93
#